data_AF-A0A2D0JSU0-F1
#
_entry.id   AF-A0A2D0JSU0-F1
#
_cell.length_a   1.000
_cell.length_b   1.000
_cell.length_c   1.000
_cell.angle_alpha   90.00
_cell.angle_beta   90.00
_cell.angle_gamma   90.00
#
_symmetry.space_group_name_H-M   'P 1'
#
loop_
_entity.id
_entity.type
_entity.pdbx_description
1 polymer ?
#
loop_
_entity_poly.entity_id
_entity_poly.type
_entity_poly.pdbx_seq_one_letter_code
_entity_poly.pdbx_strand_id
1 'polypeptide(L)'
;MESEFSDFFVTLVLIAVAFWVYFDAYHNRIGTYRDEQNRLRGHSPVWWGACTLLLLIVFFPLYLIRRKTLLAMAQKYPASSDKSIGILVMSILSACVIWLFYFSY
;
A
#
# COMPACT_ATOMS: atom_id res chain seq x y z
N MET A 1 29.25 4.75 6.70
CA MET A 1 28.61 4.86 8.03
C MET A 1 27.52 5.93 8.08
N GLU A 2 27.80 7.24 7.94
CA GLU A 2 26.71 8.24 7.93
C GLU A 2 25.74 8.08 6.74
N SER A 3 26.26 7.73 5.56
CA SER A 3 25.44 7.45 4.37
C SER A 3 24.54 6.23 4.55
N GLU A 4 25.05 5.14 5.13
CA GLU A 4 24.30 3.90 5.34
C GLU A 4 23.16 4.09 6.35
N PHE A 5 23.38 4.89 7.39
CA PHE A 5 22.33 5.24 8.35
C PHE A 5 21.23 6.08 7.67
N SER A 6 21.61 7.00 6.80
CA SER A 6 20.67 7.80 5.99
C SER A 6 19.83 6.90 5.06
N ASP A 7 20.46 5.96 4.35
CA ASP A 7 19.78 5.06 3.41
C ASP A 7 18.79 4.14 4.13
N PHE A 8 19.20 3.60 5.28
CA PHE A 8 18.33 2.79 6.12
C PHE A 8 17.13 3.58 6.62
N PHE A 9 17.35 4.82 7.07
CA PHE A 9 16.27 5.70 7.49
C PHE A 9 15.28 6.01 6.35
N VAL A 10 15.77 6.30 5.15
CA VAL A 10 14.93 6.49 3.95
C VAL A 10 14.08 5.25 3.67
N THR A 11 14.65 4.05 3.83
CA THR A 11 13.93 2.79 3.66
C THR A 11 12.81 2.64 4.68
N LEU A 12 13.05 2.98 5.95
CA LEU A 12 12.01 2.97 6.98
C LEU A 12 10.88 3.95 6.68
N VAL A 13 11.21 5.16 6.21
CA VAL A 13 10.21 6.16 5.79
C VAL A 13 9.36 5.62 4.65
N LEU A 14 9.98 5.01 3.64
CA LEU A 14 9.28 4.40 2.52
C LEU A 14 8.31 3.29 2.98
N ILE A 15 8.75 2.41 3.88
CA ILE A 15 7.89 1.38 4.49
C ILE A 15 6.73 2.03 5.24
N ALA A 16 6.99 3.04 6.06
CA ALA A 16 5.96 3.75 6.81
C ALA A 16 4.91 4.38 5.89
N VAL A 17 5.31 5.00 4.77
CA VAL A 17 4.40 5.57 3.77
C VAL A 17 3.56 4.49 3.10
N ALA A 18 4.16 3.35 2.74
CA ALA A 18 3.44 2.23 2.15
C ALA A 18 2.39 1.64 3.11
N PHE A 19 2.73 1.48 4.40
CA PHE A 19 1.79 1.07 5.43
C PHE A 19 0.70 2.10 5.66
N TRP A 20 1.03 3.39 5.63
CA TRP A 20 0.03 4.45 5.72
C TRP A 20 -0.99 4.35 4.57
N VAL A 21 -0.55 4.15 3.33
CA VAL A 21 -1.44 3.94 2.18
C VAL A 21 -2.31 2.68 2.36
N TYR A 22 -1.72 1.58 2.82
CA TYR A 22 -2.47 0.36 3.11
C TYR A 22 -3.55 0.59 4.18
N PHE A 23 -3.20 1.23 5.30
CA PHE A 23 -4.14 1.49 6.38
C PHE A 23 -5.19 2.51 5.97
N ASP A 24 -4.84 3.55 5.21
CA ASP A 24 -5.81 4.52 4.70
C ASP A 24 -6.83 3.83 3.78
N ALA A 25 -6.37 2.96 2.87
CA ALA A 25 -7.27 2.19 2.02
C ALA A 25 -8.16 1.23 2.84
N TYR A 26 -7.57 0.50 3.78
CA TYR A 26 -8.27 -0.46 4.63
C TYR A 26 -9.34 0.21 5.51
N HIS A 27 -8.99 1.24 6.27
CA HIS A 27 -9.93 1.88 7.21
C HIS A 27 -11.07 2.59 6.47
N ASN A 28 -10.79 3.14 5.29
CA ASN A 28 -11.81 3.77 4.46
C ASN A 28 -12.56 2.78 3.55
N ARG A 29 -12.35 1.46 3.71
CA ARG A 29 -12.99 0.40 2.92
C ARG A 29 -12.78 0.55 1.40
N ILE A 30 -11.67 1.15 1.01
CA ILE A 30 -11.22 1.20 -0.38
C ILE A 30 -10.67 -0.18 -0.73
N GLY A 31 -11.23 -0.81 -1.76
CA GLY A 31 -10.77 -2.12 -2.17
C GLY A 31 -11.40 -2.57 -3.48
N THR A 32 -11.27 -3.85 -3.75
CA THR A 32 -11.93 -4.48 -4.89
C THR A 32 -13.43 -4.58 -4.63
N TYR A 33 -14.24 -4.25 -5.63
CA TYR A 33 -15.70 -4.33 -5.56
C TYR A 33 -16.29 -4.84 -6.89
N ARG A 34 -17.58 -5.21 -6.88
CA ARG A 34 -18.35 -5.54 -8.08
C ARG A 34 -19.29 -4.39 -8.40
N ASP A 35 -19.25 -3.91 -9.64
CA ASP A 35 -20.17 -2.86 -10.12
C ASP A 35 -21.58 -3.40 -10.39
N GLU A 36 -22.51 -2.53 -10.79
CA GLU A 36 -23.90 -2.88 -11.10
C GLU A 36 -24.03 -3.91 -12.23
N GLN A 37 -23.01 -4.00 -13.09
CA GLN A 37 -22.92 -4.99 -14.16
C GLN A 37 -22.16 -6.25 -13.72
N ASN A 38 -21.95 -6.44 -12.41
CA ASN A 38 -21.25 -7.55 -11.79
C ASN A 38 -19.78 -7.71 -12.24
N ARG A 39 -19.14 -6.63 -12.71
CA ARG A 39 -17.73 -6.63 -13.13
C ARG A 39 -16.83 -6.27 -11.95
N LEU A 40 -15.70 -6.95 -11.85
CA LEU A 40 -14.69 -6.69 -10.82
C LEU A 40 -13.94 -5.39 -11.13
N ARG A 41 -13.95 -4.45 -10.19
CA ARG A 41 -13.31 -3.13 -10.29
C ARG A 41 -12.54 -2.83 -9.01
N GLY A 42 -11.67 -1.82 -9.08
CA GLY A 42 -10.86 -1.38 -7.95
C GLY A 42 -9.63 -2.25 -7.69
N HIS A 43 -8.85 -1.84 -6.70
CA HIS A 43 -7.64 -2.52 -6.26
C HIS A 43 -7.68 -2.67 -4.74
N SER A 44 -7.19 -3.79 -4.23
CA SER A 44 -7.18 -4.08 -2.80
C SER A 44 -6.27 -3.11 -2.02
N PRO A 45 -6.48 -2.93 -0.70
CA PRO A 45 -5.56 -2.17 0.15
C PRO A 45 -4.11 -2.63 0.03
N VAL A 46 -3.90 -3.95 -0.05
CA VAL A 46 -2.57 -4.56 -0.20
C VAL A 46 -1.94 -4.16 -1.53
N TRP A 47 -2.69 -4.10 -2.62
CA TRP A 47 -2.17 -3.67 -3.92
C TRP A 47 -1.65 -2.23 -3.86
N TRP A 48 -2.43 -1.31 -3.26
CA TRP A 48 -2.01 0.08 -3.11
C TRP A 48 -0.77 0.23 -2.21
N GLY A 49 -0.74 -0.46 -1.07
CA GLY A 49 0.41 -0.47 -0.17
C GLY A 49 1.66 -1.07 -0.82
N ALA A 50 1.54 -2.25 -1.43
CA ALA A 50 2.65 -2.95 -2.06
C ALA A 50 3.22 -2.18 -3.26
N CYS A 51 2.38 -1.63 -4.13
CA CYS A 51 2.86 -0.80 -5.23
C CYS A 51 3.53 0.49 -4.74
N THR A 52 3.05 1.07 -3.63
CA THR A 52 3.70 2.21 -2.98
C THR A 52 5.06 1.83 -2.38
N LEU A 53 5.16 0.65 -1.77
CA LEU A 53 6.43 0.13 -1.25
C LEU A 53 7.46 -0.06 -2.37
N LEU A 54 7.06 -0.67 -3.49
CA LEU A 54 8.00 -1.01 -4.56
C LEU A 54 8.32 0.18 -5.48
N LEU A 55 7.39 1.12 -5.67
CA LEU A 55 7.50 2.23 -6.61
C LEU A 55 6.90 3.52 -6.03
N LEU A 56 7.46 3.96 -4.90
CA LEU A 56 7.01 5.12 -4.11
C LEU A 56 6.72 6.36 -4.97
N ILE A 57 7.68 6.75 -5.82
CA ILE A 57 7.61 7.97 -6.64
C ILE A 57 6.39 7.98 -7.58
N VAL A 58 5.90 6.81 -8.00
CA VAL A 58 4.78 6.69 -8.92
C VAL A 58 3.47 6.49 -8.16
N PHE A 59 3.42 5.51 -7.27
CA PHE A 59 2.16 5.06 -6.69
C PHE A 59 1.67 5.93 -5.53
N PHE A 60 2.57 6.55 -4.77
CA PHE A 60 2.15 7.44 -3.70
C PHE A 60 1.43 8.69 -4.24
N PRO A 61 1.99 9.46 -5.20
CA PRO A 61 1.26 10.58 -5.80
C PRO A 61 -0.02 10.13 -6.51
N LEU A 62 0.02 9.02 -7.25
CA LEU A 62 -1.15 8.47 -7.92
C LEU A 62 -2.28 8.16 -6.94
N TYR A 63 -1.95 7.54 -5.80
CA TYR A 63 -2.91 7.26 -4.73
C TYR A 63 -3.52 8.55 -4.19
N LEU A 64 -2.71 9.55 -3.86
CA LEU A 64 -3.19 10.83 -3.32
C LEU A 64 -4.11 11.57 -4.30
N ILE A 65 -3.75 11.61 -5.59
CA ILE A 65 -4.58 12.23 -6.64
C ILE A 65 -5.93 11.51 -6.74
N ARG A 66 -5.93 10.17 -6.69
CA ARG A 66 -7.14 9.36 -6.83
C ARG A 66 -7.93 9.18 -5.53
N ARG A 67 -7.35 9.53 -4.37
CA ARG A 67 -7.92 9.25 -3.05
C ARG A 67 -9.35 9.74 -2.91
N LYS A 68 -9.66 10.97 -3.35
CA LYS A 68 -11.03 11.51 -3.29
C LYS A 68 -12.04 10.64 -4.04
N THR A 69 -11.68 10.21 -5.25
CA THR A 69 -12.53 9.33 -6.07
C THR A 69 -12.65 7.93 -5.47
N LEU A 70 -11.55 7.39 -4.93
CA LEU A 70 -11.55 6.10 -4.24
C LEU A 70 -12.46 6.11 -3.02
N LEU A 71 -12.44 7.18 -2.22
CA LEU A 71 -13.34 7.37 -1.08
C LEU A 71 -14.81 7.43 -1.51
N ALA A 72 -15.12 8.19 -2.57
CA ALA A 72 -16.47 8.27 -3.11
C ALA A 72 -16.98 6.90 -3.61
N MET A 73 -16.11 6.09 -4.22
CA MET A 73 -16.46 4.73 -4.64
C MET A 73 -16.62 3.80 -3.46
N ALA A 74 -15.78 3.90 -2.42
CA ALA A 74 -15.89 3.08 -1.21
C ALA A 74 -17.17 3.36 -0.41
N GLN A 75 -17.72 4.57 -0.49
CA GLN A 75 -19.04 4.88 0.09
C GLN A 75 -20.17 4.15 -0.65
N LYS A 76 -20.06 3.98 -1.98
CA LYS A 76 -21.06 3.26 -2.78
C LYS A 76 -20.89 1.75 -2.70
N TYR A 77 -19.65 1.27 -2.74
CA TYR A 77 -19.28 -0.13 -2.76
C TYR A 77 -18.18 -0.40 -1.73
N PRO A 78 -18.51 -0.48 -0.44
CA PRO A 78 -17.52 -0.69 0.61
C PRO A 78 -16.89 -2.07 0.48
N ALA A 79 -15.58 -2.13 0.32
CA ALA A 79 -14.87 -3.40 0.26
C ALA A 79 -14.78 -4.05 1.65
N SER A 80 -14.86 -5.38 1.70
CA SER A 80 -14.39 -6.17 2.83
C SER A 80 -13.00 -6.69 2.53
N SER A 81 -12.07 -6.50 3.45
CA SER A 81 -10.71 -7.02 3.33
C SER A 81 -10.27 -7.52 4.69
N ASP A 82 -9.50 -8.60 4.71
CA ASP A 82 -8.93 -9.13 5.95
C ASP A 82 -7.70 -8.31 6.34
N LYS A 83 -7.77 -7.69 7.52
CA LYS A 83 -6.68 -6.85 8.06
C LYS A 83 -5.43 -7.68 8.34
N SER A 84 -5.60 -8.83 8.97
CA SER A 84 -4.52 -9.67 9.46
C SER A 84 -3.71 -10.22 8.29
N ILE A 85 -4.40 -10.70 7.25
CA ILE A 85 -3.74 -11.16 6.02
C ILE A 85 -3.01 -10.00 5.33
N GLY A 86 -3.66 -8.82 5.24
CA GLY A 86 -3.03 -7.67 4.60
C GLY A 86 -1.77 -7.19 5.32
N ILE A 87 -1.80 -7.10 6.66
CA ILE A 87 -0.61 -6.77 7.47
C ILE A 87 0.48 -7.83 7.28
N LEU A 88 0.13 -9.12 7.30
CA LEU A 88 1.10 -10.19 7.09
C LEU A 88 1.83 -10.05 5.75
N VAL A 89 1.08 -9.82 4.66
CA VAL A 89 1.68 -9.63 3.33
C VAL A 89 2.57 -8.38 3.29
N MET A 90 2.12 -7.25 3.83
CA MET A 90 2.91 -6.02 3.87
C MET A 90 4.19 -6.17 4.69
N SER A 91 4.14 -6.89 5.82
CA SER A 91 5.31 -7.18 6.66
C SER A 91 6.31 -8.07 5.95
N ILE A 92 5.87 -9.13 5.27
CA ILE A 92 6.74 -10.01 4.48
C ILE A 92 7.43 -9.21 3.38
N LEU A 93 6.68 -8.40 2.62
CA LEU A 93 7.26 -7.58 1.55
C LEU A 93 8.29 -6.58 2.09
N SER A 94 8.01 -5.94 3.23
CA SER A 94 8.94 -5.00 3.86
C SER A 94 10.22 -5.68 4.33
N ALA A 95 10.11 -6.88 4.92
CA ALA A 95 11.26 -7.68 5.31
C ALA A 95 12.10 -8.11 4.09
N CYS A 96 11.45 -8.50 2.98
CA CYS A 96 12.15 -8.81 1.73
C CYS A 96 12.90 -7.59 1.17
N VAL A 97 12.29 -6.40 1.19
CA VAL A 97 12.96 -5.16 0.76
C VAL A 97 14.19 -4.89 1.61
N ILE A 98 14.07 -4.94 2.94
CA ILE A 98 15.22 -4.74 3.83
C ILE A 98 16.31 -5.79 3.57
N TRP A 99 15.95 -7.06 3.43
CA TRP A 99 16.90 -8.12 3.12
C TRP A 99 17.68 -7.85 1.84
N LEU A 100 16.98 -7.50 0.75
CA LEU A 100 17.59 -7.26 -0.56
C LEU A 100 18.49 -6.02 -0.63
N PHE A 101 18.23 -5.00 0.18
CA PHE A 101 19.04 -3.78 0.16
C PHE A 101 20.19 -3.76 1.16
N TYR A 102 20.09 -4.51 2.27
CA TYR A 102 21.06 -4.42 3.38
C TYR A 102 21.78 -5.72 3.72
N PHE A 103 21.26 -6.89 3.32
CA PHE A 103 21.80 -8.18 3.74
C PHE A 103 22.21 -9.10 2.58
N SER A 104 21.78 -8.82 1.34
CA SER A 104 22.16 -9.61 0.17
C SER A 104 23.48 -9.17 -0.48
N TYR A 105 24.40 -8.58 0.30
CA TYR A 105 25.74 -8.18 -0.13
C TYR A 105 26.80 -8.74 0.80
#